data_AF-A0A7W8DVY0-F1
#
_entry.id   AF-A0A7W8DVY0-F1
#
_cell.length_a   1.000
_cell.length_b   1.000
_cell.length_c   1.000
_cell.angle_alpha   90.00
_cell.angle_beta   90.00
_cell.angle_gamma   90.00
#
_symmetry.space_group_name_H-M   'P 1'
#
loop_
_entity.id
_entity.type
_entity.pdbx_description
1 polymer ?
#
loop_
_entity_poly.entity_id
_entity_poly.type
_entity_poly.pdbx_seq_one_letter_code
_entity_poly.pdbx_strand_id
1 'polypeptide(L)' 'MASLMNFRVDDDLKDRFTQAAETRQQTQSEAMREALLLYVKRVRNEQLRDAAERIRRHREDEEDIMRWIEAHGVGIADD' A
#
# COMPACT_ATOMS: atom_id res chain seq x y z
N MET A 1 -18.62 21.24 5.42
CA MET A 1 -17.53 22.24 5.51
C MET A 1 -16.21 21.54 5.20
N ALA A 2 -15.42 22.05 4.27
CA ALA A 2 -14.06 21.56 4.07
C ALA A 2 -13.18 22.06 5.23
N SER A 3 -12.50 21.15 5.92
CA SER A 3 -11.52 21.53 6.95
C SER A 3 -10.25 22.03 6.28
N LEU A 4 -9.81 23.24 6.64
CA LEU A 4 -8.52 23.78 6.24
C LEU A 4 -7.42 23.09 7.05
N MET A 5 -6.54 22.37 6.37
CA MET A 5 -5.36 21.76 7.00
C MET A 5 -4.22 22.78 7.02
N ASN A 6 -3.59 22.95 8.18
CA ASN A 6 -2.43 23.80 8.37
C ASN A 6 -1.26 22.95 8.87
N PHE A 7 -0.10 23.09 8.22
CA PHE A 7 1.10 22.33 8.53
C PHE A 7 2.29 23.28 8.70
N ARG A 8 3.13 23.00 9.69
CA ARG A 8 4.48 23.60 9.74
C ARG A 8 5.42 22.74 8.91
N VAL A 9 6.08 23.37 7.95
CA VAL A 9 7.09 22.77 7.09
C VAL A 9 8.37 23.60 7.19
N ASP A 10 9.50 22.98 6.91
CA ASP A 10 10.75 23.71 6.73
C ASP A 10 10.75 24.52 5.43
N ASP A 11 11.72 25.44 5.32
CA ASP A 11 11.81 26.36 4.18
C ASP A 11 12.16 25.63 2.87
N ASP A 12 12.97 24.57 2.92
CA ASP A 12 13.32 23.78 1.72
C ASP A 12 12.09 23.08 1.13
N LEU A 13 11.26 22.47 1.98
CA LEU A 13 10.02 21.83 1.54
C LEU A 13 9.02 22.84 0.99
N LYS A 14 8.94 24.03 1.60
CA LYS A 14 8.12 25.14 1.09
C LYS A 14 8.57 25.59 -0.29
N ASP A 15 9.87 25.75 -0.52
CA ASP A 15 10.42 26.17 -1.80
C ASP A 15 10.14 25.13 -2.89
N ARG A 16 10.30 23.84 -2.59
CA ARG A 16 9.97 22.75 -3.52
C ARG A 16 8.49 22.74 -3.90
N PHE A 17 7.58 22.94 -2.94
CA PHE A 17 6.14 23.03 -3.24
C PHE A 17 5.80 24.28 -4.05
N THR A 18 6.50 25.39 -3.81
CA THR A 18 6.37 26.62 -4.62
C THR A 18 6.75 26.35 -6.07
N GLN A 19 7.92 25.75 -6.29
CA GLN A 19 8.41 25.43 -7.63
C GLN A 19 7.49 24.44 -8.36
N ALA A 20 6.98 23.43 -7.65
CA ALA A 20 6.04 22.46 -8.21
C ALA A 20 4.71 23.13 -8.61
N ALA A 21 4.21 24.05 -7.78
CA ALA A 21 3.00 24.80 -8.03
C ALA A 21 3.15 25.72 -9.26
N GLU A 22 4.27 26.45 -9.36
CA GLU A 22 4.60 27.30 -10.52
C GLU A 22 4.68 26.49 -11.81
N THR A 23 5.40 25.36 -11.79
CA THR A 23 5.57 24.48 -12.96
C THR A 23 4.24 23.94 -13.49
N ARG A 24 3.27 23.73 -12.60
CA ARG A 24 1.96 23.13 -12.91
C ARG A 24 0.84 24.15 -13.04
N GLN A 25 1.14 25.45 -12.91
CA GLN A 25 0.15 26.54 -12.88
C GLN A 25 -0.95 26.31 -11.84
N GLN A 26 -0.55 25.87 -10.65
CA GLN A 26 -1.43 25.57 -9.51
C GLN A 26 -1.06 26.42 -8.30
N THR A 27 -1.92 26.43 -7.29
CA THR A 27 -1.58 26.95 -5.96
C THR A 27 -0.72 25.95 -5.19
N GLN A 28 0.08 26.43 -4.23
CA GLN A 28 0.83 25.56 -3.30
C GLN A 28 -0.09 24.57 -2.58
N SER A 29 -1.29 25.01 -2.17
CA SER A 29 -2.29 24.17 -1.51
C SER A 29 -2.77 23.02 -2.40
N GLU A 30 -2.94 23.26 -3.70
CA GLU A 30 -3.31 22.23 -4.68
C GLU A 30 -2.16 21.25 -4.91
N ALA A 31 -0.94 21.75 -5.07
CA ALA A 31 0.25 20.92 -5.21
C ALA A 31 0.46 20.02 -3.97
N MET A 32 0.29 20.56 -2.76
CA MET A 32 0.34 19.80 -1.52
C MET A 32 -0.79 18.76 -1.44
N ARG A 33 -2.02 19.14 -1.79
CA ARG A 33 -3.16 18.21 -1.82
C ARG A 33 -2.91 17.05 -2.79
N GLU A 34 -2.39 17.35 -3.98
CA GLU A 34 -2.06 16.34 -4.98
C GLU A 34 -0.97 15.39 -4.47
N ALA A 35 0.10 15.93 -3.88
CA ALA A 35 1.17 15.12 -3.29
C ALA A 35 0.67 14.19 -2.19
N LEU A 36 -0.19 14.69 -1.29
CA LEU A 36 -0.82 13.88 -0.24
C LEU A 36 -1.71 12.77 -0.82
N LEU A 37 -2.50 13.07 -1.85
CA LEU A 37 -3.34 12.08 -2.52
C LEU A 37 -2.50 10.98 -3.19
N LEU A 38 -1.42 11.35 -3.87
CA LEU A 38 -0.49 10.40 -4.48
C LEU A 38 0.19 9.54 -3.43
N TYR A 39 0.61 10.13 -2.30
CA TYR A 39 1.18 9.41 -1.18
C TYR A 39 0.20 8.37 -0.60
N VAL A 40 -1.04 8.78 -0.30
CA VAL A 40 -2.08 7.88 0.22
C VAL A 40 -2.35 6.73 -0.75
N LYS A 41 -2.46 7.02 -2.06
CA LYS A 41 -2.63 5.99 -3.08
C LYS A 41 -1.45 5.00 -3.10
N ARG A 42 -0.22 5.50 -3.01
CA ARG A 42 0.99 4.66 -2.99
C ARG A 42 0.99 3.73 -1.77
N VAL A 43 0.82 4.29 -0.57
CA VAL A 43 0.81 3.50 0.68
C VAL A 43 -0.29 2.44 0.65
N ARG A 44 -1.49 2.79 0.17
CA ARG A 44 -2.57 1.82 0.02
C ARG A 44 -2.22 0.69 -0.94
N ASN A 45 -1.58 1.00 -2.06
CA ASN A 45 -1.16 -0.01 -3.03
C ASN A 45 -0.04 -0.91 -2.49
N GLU A 46 0.89 -0.38 -1.70
CA GLU A 46 1.91 -1.16 -1.00
C GLU A 46 1.26 -2.14 -0.01
N GLN A 47 0.33 -1.66 0.83
CA GLN A 47 -0.41 -2.52 1.76
C GLN A 47 -1.20 -3.63 1.04
N LEU A 48 -1.81 -3.33 -0.11
CA LEU A 48 -2.52 -4.32 -0.91
C LEU A 48 -1.57 -5.37 -1.51
N ARG A 49 -0.37 -4.96 -1.95
CA ARG A 49 0.65 -5.87 -2.45
C ARG A 49 1.14 -6.80 -1.35
N ASP A 50 1.46 -6.26 -0.18
CA ASP A 50 1.88 -7.05 0.98
C ASP A 50 0.79 -8.05 1.39
N ALA A 51 -0.48 -7.63 1.37
CA ALA A 51 -1.61 -8.52 1.64
C ALA A 51 -1.72 -9.63 0.59
N ALA A 52 -1.58 -9.30 -0.70
CA ALA A 52 -1.62 -10.27 -1.78
C ALA A 52 -0.44 -11.27 -1.71
N GLU A 53 0.74 -10.82 -1.30
CA GLU A 53 1.89 -11.70 -1.06
C GLU A 53 1.65 -12.65 0.12
N ARG A 54 1.11 -12.15 1.24
CA ARG A 54 0.72 -13.01 2.36
C ARG A 54 -0.29 -14.08 1.95
N ILE A 55 -1.34 -13.70 1.22
CA ILE A 55 -2.36 -14.64 0.74
C ILE A 55 -1.75 -15.71 -0.18
N ARG A 56 -0.85 -15.33 -1.10
CA ARG A 56 -0.17 -16.28 -1.99
C ARG A 56 0.68 -17.29 -1.23
N ARG A 57 1.47 -16.83 -0.26
CA ARG A 57 2.28 -17.73 0.59
C ARG A 57 1.41 -18.73 1.34
N HIS A 58 0.34 -18.27 1.97
CA HIS A 58 -0.57 -19.17 2.70
C HIS A 58 -1.26 -20.18 1.79
N ARG A 59 -1.56 -19.82 0.54
CA ARG A 59 -2.10 -20.77 -0.43
C ARG A 59 -1.09 -21.85 -0.81
N GLU A 60 0.16 -21.48 -1.03
CA GLU A 60 1.24 -22.45 -1.28
C GLU A 60 1.42 -23.39 -0.09
N ASP A 61 1.41 -22.85 1.14
CA ASP A 61 1.46 -23.63 2.37
C ASP A 61 0.26 -24.60 2.51
N GLU A 62 -0.96 -24.14 2.20
CA GLU A 62 -2.17 -24.97 2.22
C GLU A 62 -2.10 -26.10 1.17
N GLU A 63 -1.65 -25.80 -0.05
CA GLU A 63 -1.48 -26.79 -1.11
C GLU A 63 -0.41 -27.83 -0.73
N ASP A 64 0.68 -27.42 -0.07
CA ASP A 64 1.71 -28.32 0.45
C ASP A 64 1.20 -29.21 1.59
N ILE A 65 0.41 -28.65 2.52
CA ILE A 65 -0.23 -29.43 3.59
C ILE A 65 -1.21 -30.44 3.00
N MET A 66 -2.03 -30.06 2.03
CA MET A 66 -2.97 -30.97 1.36
C MET A 66 -2.22 -32.10 0.63
N ARG A 67 -1.15 -31.79 -0.09
CA ARG A 67 -0.27 -32.80 -0.72
C ARG A 67 0.35 -33.74 0.31
N TRP A 68 0.78 -33.21 1.45
CA TRP A 68 1.33 -34.03 2.54
C TRP A 68 0.27 -34.96 3.14
N ILE A 69 -0.95 -34.46 3.38
CA ILE A 69 -2.10 -35.25 3.85
C ILE A 69 -2.47 -36.32 2.83
N GLU A 70 -2.51 -36.01 1.53
CA GLU A 70 -2.79 -37.02 0.49
C GLU A 70 -1.69 -38.09 0.43
N ALA A 71 -0.42 -37.70 0.56
CA ALA A 71 0.71 -38.64 0.53
C ALA A 71 0.78 -39.57 1.75
N HIS A 72 0.30 -39.12 2.92
CA HIS A 72 0.40 -39.87 4.18
C HIS A 72 -0.95 -40.37 4.72
N GLY A 73 -2.07 -39.91 4.15
CA GLY A 73 -3.44 -40.28 4.52
C GLY A 73 -3.92 -41.60 3.93
N VAL A 74 -3.16 -42.20 3.01
CA VAL A 74 -3.44 -43.53 2.41
C VAL A 74 -3.14 -44.69 3.39
N GLY A 75 -2.91 -44.39 4.68
CA GLY A 75 -2.66 -45.39 5.73
C GLY A 75 -3.74 -45.48 6.82
N ILE A 76 -4.82 -44.69 6.78
CA ILE A 76 -5.96 -44.85 7.72
C ILE A 76 -7.07 -45.62 7.01
N ALA A 77 -6.74 -46.84 6.60
CA ALA A 77 -7.69 -47.91 6.37
C ALA A 77 -7.22 -49.06 7.25
N ASP A 78 -7.61 -49.04 8.51
CA ASP A 78 -7.46 -50.17 9.42
C ASP A 78 -8.82 -50.36 10.10
N ASP A 79 -9.49 -51.43 9.66
CA ASP A 79 -10.73 -52.09 10.15
C ASP A 79 -12.02 -51.29 10.41
#